data_AF-A0A6J4HP00-F1
#
_entry.id   AF-A0A6J4HP00-F1
#
_cell.length_a   1.000
_cell.length_b   1.000
_cell.length_c   1.000
_cell.angle_alpha   90.00
_cell.angle_beta   90.00
_cell.angle_gamma   90.00
#
_symmetry.space_group_name_H-M   'P 1'
#
loop_
_entity.id
_entity.type
_entity.pdbx_description
1 polymer ?
#
loop_
_entity_poly.entity_id
_entity_poly.type
_entity_poly.pdbx_seq_one_letter_code
_entity_poly.pdbx_strand_id
1 'polypeptide(L)'
;MNLRIHSAEEYQQAYHKSVADPEAFWGDIARSFTWRQPWQKVLDWNFEEPRVKWFVNGKLNITENCLDRHLKTRGNKLALIWEPNDPKERFVRFTYRELHEKVCQIANVLKNNGVKKGDRVCIYMPMIPELAFSVLACARIGAVHSVIFAGFSAAAMADRINDAQATVVLTSDGLNRGAKQIPVKRVVDEALTDCPSVQKVIVTERLGWAVNMVPGRDVWLHDELQQADKFCPAEEVDAEDLLF
;
A
#
# COMPACT_ATOMS: atom_id res chain seq x y z
N MET A 1 -11.88 -26.47 -2.92
CA MET A 1 -12.91 -25.72 -3.68
C MET A 1 -12.27 -25.23 -4.98
N ASN A 2 -12.86 -25.49 -6.15
CA ASN A 2 -12.45 -24.81 -7.38
C ASN A 2 -13.13 -23.44 -7.39
N LEU A 3 -12.35 -22.36 -7.34
CA LEU A 3 -12.87 -20.99 -7.25
C LEU A 3 -13.25 -20.40 -8.62
N ARG A 4 -12.91 -21.09 -9.71
CA ARG A 4 -13.25 -20.62 -11.07
C ARG A 4 -14.65 -21.06 -11.44
N ILE A 5 -15.39 -20.11 -12.01
CA ILE A 5 -16.74 -20.30 -12.55
C ILE A 5 -16.62 -20.45 -14.07
N HIS A 6 -17.22 -21.50 -14.62
CA HIS A 6 -17.12 -21.87 -16.03
C HIS A 6 -18.45 -21.75 -16.80
N SER A 7 -19.56 -21.52 -16.10
CA SER A 7 -20.88 -21.35 -16.72
C SER A 7 -21.76 -20.36 -15.94
N ALA A 8 -22.82 -19.88 -16.59
CA ALA A 8 -23.81 -19.04 -15.94
C ALA A 8 -24.57 -19.80 -14.83
N GLU A 9 -24.78 -21.11 -15.00
CA GLU A 9 -25.41 -21.95 -13.98
C GLU A 9 -24.53 -22.08 -12.74
N GLU A 10 -23.24 -22.35 -12.90
CA GLU A 10 -22.27 -22.39 -11.79
C GLU A 10 -22.20 -21.05 -11.05
N TYR A 11 -22.25 -19.92 -11.78
CA TYR A 11 -22.34 -18.59 -11.18
C TYR A 11 -23.57 -18.46 -10.29
N GLN A 12 -24.76 -18.82 -10.79
CA GLN A 12 -26.00 -18.70 -10.03
C GLN A 12 -25.98 -19.57 -8.78
N GLN A 13 -25.43 -20.78 -8.87
CA GLN A 13 -25.26 -21.67 -7.72
C GLN A 13 -24.28 -21.09 -6.69
N ALA A 14 -23.14 -20.54 -7.11
CA ALA A 14 -22.15 -19.92 -6.21
C ALA A 14 -22.71 -18.65 -5.55
N TYR A 15 -23.40 -17.81 -6.31
CA TYR A 15 -24.08 -16.62 -5.81
C TYR A 15 -25.16 -16.98 -4.79
N HIS A 16 -26.00 -17.97 -5.09
CA HIS A 16 -27.05 -18.39 -4.16
C HIS A 16 -26.46 -18.85 -2.83
N LYS A 17 -25.36 -19.63 -2.86
CA LYS A 17 -24.64 -20.06 -1.64
C LYS A 17 -24.07 -18.89 -0.84
N SER A 18 -23.47 -17.90 -1.52
CA SER A 18 -22.84 -16.76 -0.83
C SER A 18 -23.84 -15.85 -0.10
N VAL A 19 -25.12 -15.88 -0.50
CA VAL A 19 -26.20 -15.12 0.14
C VAL A 19 -26.97 -15.95 1.16
N ALA A 20 -27.28 -17.22 0.83
CA ALA A 20 -28.08 -18.09 1.69
C ALA A 20 -27.29 -18.61 2.91
N ASP A 21 -25.98 -18.84 2.77
CA ASP A 21 -25.08 -19.26 3.84
C ASP A 21 -23.73 -18.52 3.71
N PRO A 22 -23.70 -17.22 4.05
CA PRO A 22 -22.51 -16.39 3.85
C PRO A 22 -21.33 -16.84 4.69
N GLU A 23 -21.55 -17.34 5.92
CA GLU A 23 -20.45 -17.76 6.79
C GLU A 23 -19.73 -19.00 6.24
N ALA A 24 -20.47 -20.03 5.79
CA ALA A 24 -19.84 -21.20 5.20
C ALA A 24 -19.13 -20.84 3.89
N PHE A 25 -19.80 -20.10 3.00
CA PHE A 25 -19.24 -19.73 1.70
C PHE A 25 -17.97 -18.90 1.84
N TRP A 26 -18.04 -17.77 2.57
CA TRP A 26 -16.89 -16.87 2.71
C TRP A 26 -15.79 -17.46 3.59
N GLY A 27 -16.15 -18.29 4.57
CA GLY A 27 -15.19 -19.07 5.33
C GLY A 27 -14.34 -19.98 4.44
N ASP A 28 -14.96 -20.68 3.48
CA ASP A 28 -14.24 -21.53 2.52
C ASP A 28 -13.33 -20.73 1.58
N ILE A 29 -13.78 -19.57 1.11
CA ILE A 29 -12.96 -18.66 0.31
C ILE A 29 -11.74 -18.17 1.12
N ALA A 30 -11.97 -17.71 2.35
CA ALA A 30 -10.94 -17.15 3.21
C ALA A 30 -9.86 -18.16 3.58
N ARG A 31 -10.18 -19.46 3.66
CA ARG A 31 -9.19 -20.54 3.89
C ARG A 31 -8.15 -20.67 2.78
N SER A 32 -8.38 -20.08 1.59
CA SER A 32 -7.40 -20.05 0.50
C SER A 32 -6.28 -19.01 0.70
N PHE A 33 -6.41 -18.15 1.70
CA PHE A 33 -5.40 -17.18 2.09
C PHE A 33 -4.46 -17.75 3.15
N THR A 34 -3.28 -17.17 3.26
CA THR A 34 -2.34 -17.42 4.35
C THR A 34 -2.80 -16.65 5.58
N TRP A 35 -3.18 -17.38 6.63
CA TRP A 35 -3.48 -16.84 7.96
C TRP A 35 -2.41 -17.30 8.93
N ARG A 36 -1.99 -16.42 9.83
CA ARG A 36 -1.15 -16.79 10.97
C ARG A 36 -2.00 -17.40 12.09
N GLN A 37 -3.17 -16.80 12.31
CA GLN A 37 -4.20 -17.32 13.19
C GLN A 37 -5.55 -17.31 12.44
N PRO A 38 -6.23 -18.46 12.30
CA PRO A 38 -7.59 -18.49 11.78
C PRO A 38 -8.56 -17.72 12.69
N TRP A 39 -9.61 -17.20 12.09
CA TRP A 39 -10.68 -16.51 12.79
C TRP A 39 -11.52 -17.44 13.67
N GLN A 40 -12.23 -16.86 14.64
CA GLN A 40 -13.19 -17.57 15.50
C GLN A 40 -14.63 -17.47 14.98
N LYS A 41 -14.96 -16.37 14.30
CA LYS A 41 -16.28 -16.12 13.70
C LYS A 41 -16.11 -15.50 12.33
N VAL A 42 -16.84 -15.98 11.32
CA VAL A 42 -16.70 -15.48 9.94
C VAL A 42 -17.30 -14.09 9.82
N LEU A 43 -18.46 -13.85 10.42
CA LEU A 43 -19.21 -12.61 10.22
C LEU A 43 -19.93 -12.17 11.49
N ASP A 44 -19.70 -10.95 11.95
CA ASP A 44 -20.41 -10.34 13.08
C ASP A 44 -20.90 -8.93 12.71
N TRP A 45 -22.21 -8.75 12.58
CA TRP A 45 -22.78 -7.47 12.14
C TRP A 45 -23.97 -7.02 12.97
N ASN A 46 -24.12 -5.70 13.05
CA ASN A 46 -25.27 -4.98 13.57
C ASN A 46 -25.47 -3.72 12.71
N PHE A 47 -26.52 -3.67 11.90
CA PHE A 47 -26.83 -2.49 11.08
C PHE A 47 -27.49 -1.34 11.86
N GLU A 48 -27.93 -1.57 13.10
CA GLU A 48 -28.40 -0.49 13.98
C GLU A 48 -27.22 0.36 14.52
N GLU A 49 -26.10 -0.29 14.83
CA GLU A 49 -24.85 0.35 15.31
C GLU A 49 -23.78 0.50 14.20
N PRO A 50 -24.19 0.66 12.94
CA PRO A 50 -23.47 0.33 11.69
C PRO A 50 -22.12 -0.40 11.85
N ARG A 51 -22.14 -1.56 12.51
CA ARG A 51 -20.96 -2.35 12.84
C ARG A 51 -20.95 -3.62 12.00
N VAL A 52 -19.87 -3.84 11.24
CA VAL A 52 -19.68 -5.07 10.47
C VAL A 52 -18.24 -5.51 10.68
N LYS A 53 -18.05 -6.75 11.13
CA LYS A 53 -16.73 -7.38 11.29
C LYS A 53 -16.71 -8.70 10.54
N TRP A 54 -15.61 -8.96 9.85
CA TRP A 54 -15.34 -10.19 9.14
C TRP A 54 -14.11 -10.88 9.73
N PHE A 55 -14.18 -12.21 9.84
CA PHE A 55 -13.05 -13.04 10.30
C PHE A 55 -12.51 -12.61 11.66
N VAL A 56 -13.43 -12.47 12.63
CA VAL A 56 -13.16 -11.97 13.98
C VAL A 56 -12.01 -12.74 14.65
N ASN A 57 -11.04 -12.00 15.19
CA ASN A 57 -9.81 -12.50 15.81
C ASN A 57 -8.86 -13.25 14.86
N GLY A 58 -9.11 -13.22 13.55
CA GLY A 58 -8.19 -13.71 12.55
C GLY A 58 -6.96 -12.81 12.46
N LYS A 59 -5.77 -13.41 12.35
CA LYS A 59 -4.49 -12.69 12.24
C LYS A 59 -3.78 -13.04 10.94
N LEU A 60 -3.30 -12.03 10.25
CA LEU A 60 -2.55 -12.17 9.00
C LEU A 60 -1.63 -10.96 8.77
N ASN A 61 -0.91 -11.00 7.64
CA ASN A 61 -0.47 -9.79 6.96
C ASN A 61 -0.78 -9.92 5.46
N ILE A 62 -1.39 -8.91 4.85
CA ILE A 62 -1.76 -8.99 3.42
C ILE A 62 -0.54 -9.14 2.51
N THR A 63 0.62 -8.64 2.90
CA THR A 63 1.84 -8.77 2.09
C THR A 63 2.36 -10.20 2.04
N GLU A 64 2.11 -11.03 3.05
CA GLU A 64 2.44 -12.46 3.00
C GLU A 64 1.60 -13.19 1.94
N ASN A 65 0.36 -12.74 1.76
CA ASN A 65 -0.55 -13.23 0.73
C ASN A 65 -0.20 -12.69 -0.67
N CYS A 66 0.27 -11.45 -0.77
CA CYS A 66 0.62 -10.80 -2.03
C CYS A 66 2.04 -11.15 -2.52
N LEU A 67 2.98 -11.44 -1.61
CA LEU A 67 4.41 -11.55 -1.90
C LEU A 67 5.01 -12.84 -1.32
N ASP A 68 5.10 -12.95 0.01
CA ASP A 68 5.96 -13.94 0.68
C ASP A 68 5.60 -15.39 0.30
N ARG A 69 4.29 -15.73 0.28
CA ARG A 69 3.83 -17.08 -0.09
C ARG A 69 4.22 -17.49 -1.51
N HIS A 70 4.51 -16.52 -2.39
CA HIS A 70 4.88 -16.76 -3.77
C HIS A 70 6.38 -16.95 -3.97
N LEU A 71 7.23 -16.56 -3.02
CA LEU A 71 8.69 -16.55 -3.19
C LEU A 71 9.26 -17.94 -3.46
N LYS A 72 8.77 -18.97 -2.76
CA LYS A 72 9.28 -20.35 -2.88
C LYS A 72 9.02 -20.96 -4.26
N THR A 73 7.84 -20.74 -4.84
CA THR A 73 7.38 -21.43 -6.05
C THR A 73 7.37 -20.53 -7.30
N ARG A 74 7.28 -19.21 -7.12
CA ARG A 74 7.08 -18.22 -8.18
C ARG A 74 8.02 -17.02 -8.03
N GLY A 75 9.07 -17.11 -7.21
CA GLY A 75 9.97 -15.99 -6.91
C GLY A 75 10.54 -15.29 -8.15
N ASN A 76 10.87 -16.04 -9.21
CA ASN A 76 11.43 -15.49 -10.45
C ASN A 76 10.36 -15.12 -11.51
N LYS A 77 9.07 -15.28 -11.20
CA LYS A 77 7.99 -14.85 -12.08
C LYS A 77 7.82 -13.33 -11.94
N LEU A 78 7.60 -12.64 -13.06
CA LEU A 78 7.25 -11.22 -13.07
C LEU A 78 5.99 -10.96 -12.24
N ALA A 79 6.09 -9.99 -11.33
CA ALA A 79 5.02 -9.56 -10.43
C ALA A 79 4.57 -8.13 -10.74
N LEU A 80 5.52 -7.24 -11.04
CA LEU A 80 5.24 -5.85 -11.43
C LEU A 80 5.91 -5.55 -12.76
N ILE A 81 5.13 -5.04 -13.71
CA ILE A 81 5.62 -4.51 -14.99
C ILE A 81 5.19 -3.05 -15.00
N TRP A 82 6.16 -2.14 -15.03
CA TRP A 82 5.91 -0.72 -15.09
C TRP A 82 6.31 -0.21 -16.48
N GLU A 83 5.33 0.43 -17.13
CA GLU A 83 5.49 1.08 -18.41
C GLU A 83 5.56 2.60 -18.18
N PRO A 84 6.60 3.28 -18.69
CA PRO A 84 6.79 4.70 -18.49
C PRO A 84 5.79 5.55 -19.27
N ASN A 85 5.66 6.81 -18.88
CA ASN A 85 4.86 7.80 -19.61
C ASN A 85 5.41 8.07 -21.02
N ASP A 86 6.74 8.15 -21.17
CA ASP A 86 7.40 8.26 -22.48
C ASP A 86 7.74 6.85 -22.98
N PRO A 87 7.20 6.38 -24.12
CA PRO A 87 7.54 5.08 -24.69
C PRO A 87 9.01 4.90 -25.06
N LYS A 88 9.81 5.98 -25.11
CA LYS A 88 11.26 5.94 -25.34
C LYS A 88 12.04 5.66 -24.05
N GLU A 89 11.44 5.90 -22.88
CA GLU A 89 12.02 5.50 -21.61
C GLU A 89 11.93 3.98 -21.46
N ARG A 90 12.92 3.39 -20.80
CA ARG A 90 12.96 1.95 -20.62
C ARG A 90 11.93 1.52 -19.57
N PHE A 91 11.06 0.58 -19.93
CA PHE A 91 10.19 -0.10 -18.96
C PHE A 91 11.01 -0.82 -17.88
N VAL A 92 10.39 -1.01 -16.72
CA VAL A 92 11.01 -1.73 -15.60
C VAL A 92 10.13 -2.91 -15.22
N ARG A 93 10.77 -4.03 -14.87
CA ARG A 93 10.09 -5.26 -14.48
C ARG A 93 10.72 -5.78 -13.19
N PHE A 94 9.86 -6.25 -12.30
CA PHE A 94 10.26 -6.86 -11.05
C PHE A 94 9.63 -8.25 -10.96
N THR A 95 10.47 -9.24 -10.69
CA THR A 95 10.04 -10.55 -10.22
C THR A 95 9.41 -10.45 -8.82
N TYR A 96 8.69 -11.48 -8.37
CA TYR A 96 8.19 -11.53 -6.99
C TYR A 96 9.30 -11.33 -5.94
N ARG A 97 10.49 -11.89 -6.19
CA ARG A 97 11.65 -11.73 -5.30
C ARG A 97 12.14 -10.29 -5.25
N GLU A 98 12.34 -9.66 -6.41
CA GLU A 98 12.81 -8.27 -6.46
C GLU A 98 11.78 -7.30 -5.90
N LEU A 99 10.48 -7.52 -6.18
CA LEU A 99 9.39 -6.73 -5.60
C LEU A 99 9.37 -6.85 -4.08
N HIS A 100 9.50 -8.08 -3.54
CA HIS A 100 9.56 -8.32 -2.10
C HIS A 100 10.75 -7.63 -1.43
N GLU A 101 11.94 -7.71 -2.03
CA GLU A 101 13.12 -6.99 -1.52
C GLU A 101 12.86 -5.48 -1.49
N LYS A 102 12.31 -4.89 -2.57
CA LYS A 102 12.00 -3.44 -2.61
C LYS A 102 10.97 -3.03 -1.56
N VAL A 103 9.93 -3.83 -1.37
CA VAL A 103 8.92 -3.59 -0.32
C VAL A 103 9.54 -3.67 1.06
N CYS A 104 10.41 -4.65 1.33
CA CYS A 104 11.09 -4.78 2.60
C CYS A 104 12.04 -3.61 2.88
N GLN A 105 12.78 -3.14 1.88
CA GLN A 105 13.66 -1.98 2.04
C GLN A 105 12.84 -0.73 2.39
N ILE A 106 11.76 -0.44 1.67
CA ILE A 106 10.92 0.73 1.96
C ILE A 106 10.21 0.59 3.32
N ALA A 107 9.80 -0.62 3.70
CA ALA A 107 9.27 -0.87 5.05
C ALA A 107 10.29 -0.54 6.14
N ASN A 108 11.56 -0.90 5.95
CA ASN A 108 12.64 -0.53 6.86
C ASN A 108 12.94 0.97 6.85
N VAL A 109 12.89 1.63 5.69
CA VAL A 109 13.00 3.11 5.60
C VAL A 109 11.89 3.78 6.42
N LEU A 110 10.64 3.33 6.29
CA LEU A 110 9.51 3.86 7.07
C LEU A 110 9.72 3.68 8.58
N LYS A 111 10.15 2.49 9.02
CA LYS A 111 10.45 2.22 10.43
C LYS A 111 11.61 3.07 10.96
N ASN A 112 12.68 3.23 10.17
CA ASN A 112 13.82 4.08 10.51
C ASN A 112 13.42 5.56 10.63
N ASN A 113 12.39 5.98 9.89
CA ASN A 113 11.78 7.30 9.98
C ASN A 113 10.63 7.39 10.99
N GLY A 114 10.50 6.41 11.89
CA GLY A 114 9.64 6.47 13.07
C GLY A 114 8.21 5.94 12.89
N VAL A 115 7.86 5.39 11.72
CA VAL A 115 6.52 4.83 11.47
C VAL A 115 6.31 3.55 12.26
N LYS A 116 5.17 3.47 12.95
CA LYS A 116 4.75 2.31 13.75
C LYS A 116 3.43 1.74 13.22
N LYS A 117 3.08 0.54 13.70
CA LYS A 117 1.76 -0.05 13.45
C LYS A 117 0.65 0.93 13.85
N GLY A 118 -0.32 1.08 12.97
CA GLY A 118 -1.43 2.01 13.09
C GLY A 118 -1.12 3.40 12.55
N ASP A 119 0.15 3.79 12.34
CA ASP A 119 0.48 5.12 11.80
C ASP A 119 -0.05 5.37 10.41
N ARG A 120 -0.46 6.62 10.16
CA ARG A 120 -1.07 7.06 8.92
C ARG A 120 0.01 7.66 8.05
N VAL A 121 0.24 7.03 6.91
CA VAL A 121 1.25 7.44 5.93
C VAL A 121 0.52 7.93 4.69
N CYS A 122 0.66 9.21 4.39
CA CYS A 122 0.13 9.79 3.17
C CYS A 122 1.06 9.48 2.00
N ILE A 123 0.51 9.06 0.86
CA ILE A 123 1.27 8.77 -0.35
C ILE A 123 0.77 9.68 -1.48
N TYR A 124 1.58 10.65 -1.88
CA TYR A 124 1.30 11.59 -2.95
C TYR A 124 2.33 11.43 -4.08
N MET A 125 2.16 10.39 -4.88
CA MET A 125 3.15 9.96 -5.87
C MET A 125 2.51 9.64 -7.22
N PRO A 126 3.24 9.81 -8.33
CA PRO A 126 2.78 9.36 -9.63
C PRO A 126 2.72 7.83 -9.73
N MET A 127 2.18 7.33 -10.85
CA MET A 127 2.15 5.90 -11.18
C MET A 127 3.56 5.38 -11.54
N ILE A 128 4.44 5.32 -10.54
CA ILE A 128 5.82 4.82 -10.61
C ILE A 128 5.96 3.56 -9.72
N PRO A 129 6.98 2.70 -9.91
CA PRO A 129 7.12 1.48 -9.12
C PRO A 129 7.12 1.72 -7.60
N GLU A 130 7.72 2.83 -7.16
CA GLU A 130 7.82 3.21 -5.76
C GLU A 130 6.44 3.44 -5.12
N LEU A 131 5.40 3.80 -5.88
CA LEU A 131 4.02 3.87 -5.35
C LEU A 131 3.56 2.48 -4.89
N ALA A 132 3.71 1.46 -5.74
CA ALA A 132 3.33 0.09 -5.40
C ALA A 132 4.17 -0.45 -4.24
N PHE A 133 5.46 -0.13 -4.22
CA PHE A 133 6.33 -0.54 -3.12
C PHE A 133 5.92 0.11 -1.79
N SER A 134 5.60 1.40 -1.82
CA SER A 134 5.20 2.20 -0.66
C SER A 134 3.89 1.72 -0.03
N VAL A 135 2.88 1.44 -0.87
CA VAL A 135 1.60 0.87 -0.44
C VAL A 135 1.82 -0.47 0.27
N LEU A 136 2.56 -1.38 -0.36
CA LEU A 136 2.84 -2.69 0.23
C LEU A 136 3.76 -2.58 1.46
N ALA A 137 4.68 -1.63 1.50
CA ALA A 137 5.56 -1.41 2.65
C ALA A 137 4.79 -0.94 3.88
N CYS A 138 3.83 -0.02 3.71
CA CYS A 138 2.94 0.42 4.79
C CYS A 138 2.13 -0.76 5.33
N ALA A 139 1.48 -1.53 4.45
CA ALA A 139 0.74 -2.72 4.83
C ALA A 139 1.62 -3.79 5.51
N ARG A 140 2.89 -3.90 5.11
CA ARG A 140 3.84 -4.85 5.70
C ARG A 140 4.13 -4.55 7.17
N ILE A 141 4.20 -3.28 7.55
CA ILE A 141 4.51 -2.84 8.91
C ILE A 141 3.26 -2.49 9.73
N GLY A 142 2.07 -2.76 9.17
CA GLY A 142 0.78 -2.44 9.79
C GLY A 142 0.46 -0.95 9.86
N ALA A 143 1.10 -0.12 9.03
CA ALA A 143 0.75 1.28 8.86
C ALA A 143 -0.44 1.43 7.89
N VAL A 144 -1.26 2.46 8.11
CA VAL A 144 -2.45 2.78 7.32
C VAL A 144 -2.06 3.73 6.20
N HIS A 145 -2.14 3.30 4.94
CA HIS A 145 -1.68 4.12 3.81
C HIS A 145 -2.82 4.94 3.18
N SER A 146 -2.75 6.27 3.24
CA SER A 146 -3.70 7.15 2.58
C SER A 146 -3.14 7.63 1.24
N VAL A 147 -3.59 7.01 0.13
CA VAL A 147 -3.10 7.35 -1.21
C VAL A 147 -3.90 8.52 -1.78
N ILE A 148 -3.19 9.61 -2.07
CA ILE A 148 -3.76 10.82 -2.67
C ILE A 148 -3.31 10.89 -4.13
N PHE A 149 -4.29 11.06 -5.03
CA PHE A 149 -4.01 11.15 -6.46
C PHE A 149 -3.09 12.36 -6.79
N ALA A 150 -1.93 12.11 -7.42
CA ALA A 150 -0.88 13.10 -7.73
C ALA A 150 -1.24 14.18 -8.77
N GLY A 151 -2.54 14.47 -8.94
CA GLY A 151 -3.05 15.61 -9.70
C GLY A 151 -3.97 16.53 -8.88
N PHE A 152 -4.15 16.27 -7.59
CA PHE A 152 -4.90 17.16 -6.69
C PHE A 152 -4.13 18.46 -6.38
N SER A 153 -4.86 19.49 -5.95
CA SER A 153 -4.27 20.73 -5.47
C SER A 153 -3.67 20.56 -4.08
N ALA A 154 -2.82 21.51 -3.67
CA ALA A 154 -2.23 21.54 -2.33
C ALA A 154 -3.30 21.56 -1.23
N ALA A 155 -4.34 22.38 -1.38
CA ALA A 155 -5.46 22.42 -0.43
C ALA A 155 -6.17 21.06 -0.28
N ALA A 156 -6.48 20.39 -1.40
CA ALA A 156 -7.12 19.08 -1.35
C ALA A 156 -6.23 17.99 -0.74
N MET A 157 -4.91 18.12 -0.88
CA MET A 157 -3.94 17.26 -0.20
C MET A 157 -3.89 17.55 1.31
N ALA A 158 -3.85 18.83 1.69
CA ALA A 158 -3.81 19.26 3.10
C ALA A 158 -5.05 18.79 3.87
N ASP A 159 -6.25 18.94 3.31
CA ASP A 159 -7.50 18.46 3.93
C ASP A 159 -7.41 16.96 4.29
N ARG A 160 -6.90 16.14 3.38
CA ARG A 160 -6.76 14.68 3.57
C ARG A 160 -5.68 14.32 4.57
N ILE A 161 -4.56 15.04 4.56
CA ILE A 161 -3.47 14.83 5.53
C ILE A 161 -3.95 15.16 6.94
N ASN A 162 -4.66 16.28 7.10
CA ASN A 162 -5.17 16.73 8.39
C ASN A 162 -6.27 15.81 8.93
N ASP A 163 -7.21 15.38 8.08
CA ASP A 163 -8.25 14.42 8.46
C ASP A 163 -7.65 13.08 8.90
N ALA A 164 -6.69 12.56 8.13
CA ALA A 164 -5.98 11.32 8.46
C ALA A 164 -4.96 11.49 9.59
N GLN A 165 -4.65 12.72 10.03
CA GLN A 165 -3.55 13.04 10.96
C GLN A 165 -2.24 12.34 10.56
N ALA A 166 -1.93 12.34 9.26
CA ALA A 166 -0.76 11.62 8.75
C ALA A 166 0.55 12.24 9.28
N THR A 167 1.49 11.39 9.68
CA THR A 167 2.77 11.82 10.25
C THR A 167 3.92 11.76 9.25
N VAL A 168 3.75 10.98 8.18
CA VAL A 168 4.75 10.82 7.11
C VAL A 168 4.08 10.99 5.76
N VAL A 169 4.77 11.69 4.85
CA VAL A 169 4.39 11.80 3.44
C VAL A 169 5.44 11.13 2.56
N LEU A 170 5.02 10.21 1.70
CA LEU A 170 5.81 9.67 0.59
C LEU A 170 5.44 10.42 -0.68
N THR A 171 6.43 10.97 -1.41
CA THR A 171 6.19 11.80 -2.59
C THR A 171 7.28 11.62 -3.66
N SER A 172 7.15 12.24 -4.83
CA SER A 172 8.24 12.41 -5.79
C SER A 172 8.62 13.89 -6.00
N ASP A 173 9.76 14.10 -6.64
CA ASP A 173 10.21 15.42 -7.13
C ASP A 173 9.24 16.04 -8.15
N GLY A 174 8.81 15.25 -9.13
CA GLY A 174 7.92 15.64 -10.21
C GLY A 174 7.26 14.46 -10.90
N LEU A 175 6.42 14.77 -11.90
CA LEU A 175 5.74 13.77 -12.71
C LEU A 175 5.43 14.25 -14.13
N ASN A 176 5.46 13.31 -15.08
CA ASN A 176 4.96 13.51 -16.44
C ASN A 176 3.68 12.68 -16.64
N ARG A 177 2.59 13.32 -17.07
CA ARG A 177 1.32 12.66 -17.49
C ARG A 177 0.93 13.15 -18.87
N GLY A 178 1.08 12.28 -19.87
CA GLY A 178 1.10 12.70 -21.27
C GLY A 178 2.21 13.73 -21.46
N ALA A 179 1.87 14.87 -22.07
CA ALA A 179 2.78 16.01 -22.23
C ALA A 179 2.85 16.93 -20.99
N LYS A 180 1.94 16.76 -20.02
CA LYS A 180 1.87 17.66 -18.85
C LYS A 180 2.94 17.28 -17.84
N GLN A 181 3.73 18.25 -17.41
CA GLN A 181 4.65 18.10 -16.29
C GLN A 181 4.05 18.71 -15.03
N ILE A 182 4.22 18.05 -13.89
CA ILE A 182 3.64 18.46 -12.60
C ILE A 182 4.76 18.51 -11.55
N PRO A 183 4.96 19.66 -10.89
CA PRO A 183 5.97 19.80 -9.83
C PRO A 183 5.44 19.24 -8.50
N VAL A 184 5.41 17.91 -8.39
CA VAL A 184 4.80 17.18 -7.26
C VAL A 184 5.33 17.69 -5.92
N LYS A 185 6.65 17.78 -5.73
CA LYS A 185 7.23 18.24 -4.45
C LYS A 185 6.84 19.68 -4.09
N ARG A 186 6.61 20.56 -5.08
CA ARG A 186 6.13 21.92 -4.83
C ARG A 186 4.71 21.92 -4.27
N VAL A 187 3.82 21.08 -4.83
CA VAL A 187 2.44 20.92 -4.33
C VAL A 187 2.46 20.36 -2.89
N VAL A 188 3.36 19.42 -2.60
CA VAL A 188 3.56 18.91 -1.24
C VAL A 188 4.02 20.02 -0.30
N ASP A 189 5.03 20.81 -0.67
CA ASP A 189 5.51 21.90 0.19
C ASP A 189 4.43 22.93 0.47
N GLU A 190 3.61 23.27 -0.52
CA GLU A 190 2.45 24.17 -0.37
C GLU A 190 1.38 23.56 0.55
N ALA A 191 1.09 22.26 0.44
CA ALA A 191 0.11 21.61 1.31
C ALA A 191 0.58 21.55 2.77
N LEU A 192 1.88 21.30 2.97
CA LEU A 192 2.46 21.08 4.29
C LEU A 192 2.60 22.34 5.13
N THR A 193 2.31 23.53 4.60
CA THR A 193 2.22 24.75 5.43
C THR A 193 1.10 24.66 6.45
N ASP A 194 0.03 23.92 6.12
CA ASP A 194 -1.18 23.77 6.92
C ASP A 194 -1.33 22.35 7.52
N CYS A 195 -0.25 21.56 7.55
CA CYS A 195 -0.26 20.16 8.02
C CYS A 195 0.71 19.94 9.20
N PRO A 196 0.37 20.37 10.43
CA PRO A 196 1.29 20.32 11.57
C PRO A 196 1.62 18.90 12.07
N SER A 197 0.85 17.88 11.67
CA SER A 197 1.09 16.48 12.05
C SER A 197 2.29 15.86 11.33
N VAL A 198 2.67 16.39 10.16
CA VAL A 198 3.69 15.79 9.30
C VAL A 198 5.09 16.08 9.84
N GLN A 199 5.80 15.00 10.19
CA GLN A 199 7.14 15.04 10.76
C GLN A 199 8.22 14.70 9.74
N LYS A 200 7.89 13.85 8.75
CA LYS A 200 8.83 13.39 7.72
C LYS A 200 8.21 13.40 6.33
N VAL A 201 9.03 13.75 5.35
CA VAL A 201 8.72 13.63 3.92
C VAL A 201 9.83 12.82 3.26
N ILE A 202 9.49 11.70 2.64
CA ILE A 202 10.45 10.88 1.91
C ILE A 202 10.18 11.06 0.42
N VAL A 203 11.19 11.54 -0.31
CA VAL A 203 11.06 11.99 -1.69
C VAL A 203 11.75 11.01 -2.63
N THR A 204 11.01 10.51 -3.61
CA THR A 204 11.56 9.76 -4.75
C THR A 204 12.05 10.73 -5.82
N GLU A 205 13.30 10.60 -6.22
CA GLU A 205 13.84 11.27 -7.40
C GLU A 205 13.36 10.56 -8.67
N ARG A 206 12.32 11.07 -9.31
CA ARG A 206 11.74 10.49 -10.52
C ARG A 206 12.22 11.17 -11.80
N LEU A 207 12.30 12.50 -11.79
CA LEU A 207 12.68 13.28 -12.98
C LEU A 207 14.04 13.98 -12.84
N GLY A 208 14.69 13.91 -11.68
CA GLY A 208 15.94 14.61 -11.39
C GLY A 208 15.73 16.12 -11.30
N TRP A 209 14.54 16.55 -10.89
CA TRP A 209 14.22 17.97 -10.80
C TRP A 209 14.83 18.58 -9.55
N ALA A 210 15.37 19.79 -9.69
CA ALA A 210 15.78 20.58 -8.54
C ALA A 210 14.53 20.98 -7.73
N VAL A 211 14.41 20.44 -6.53
CA VAL A 211 13.30 20.69 -5.60
C VAL A 211 13.82 21.17 -4.25
N ASN A 212 12.98 21.91 -3.53
CA ASN A 212 13.27 22.32 -2.17
C ASN A 212 13.19 21.11 -1.23
N MET A 213 14.24 20.90 -0.42
CA MET A 213 14.31 19.85 0.60
C MET A 213 14.50 20.53 1.96
N VAL A 214 13.48 20.48 2.82
CA VAL A 214 13.49 21.13 4.14
C VAL A 214 14.33 20.31 5.13
N PRO A 215 15.45 20.85 5.66
CA PRO A 215 16.32 20.12 6.59
C PRO A 215 15.56 19.62 7.83
N GLY A 216 15.83 18.39 8.24
CA GLY A 216 15.17 17.74 9.38
C GLY A 216 13.81 17.10 9.06
N ARG A 217 13.09 17.59 8.05
CA ARG A 217 11.79 17.05 7.59
C ARG A 217 11.93 16.15 6.37
N ASP A 218 12.66 16.60 5.35
CA ASP A 218 12.71 15.94 4.04
C ASP A 218 13.96 15.09 3.88
N VAL A 219 13.82 13.89 3.32
CA VAL A 219 14.92 12.98 2.98
C VAL A 219 14.72 12.37 1.59
N TRP A 220 15.83 12.06 0.90
CA TRP A 220 15.78 11.35 -0.37
C TRP A 220 15.63 9.84 -0.14
N LEU A 221 14.69 9.22 -0.83
CA LEU A 221 14.47 7.79 -0.73
C LEU A 221 15.73 6.99 -1.12
N HIS A 222 16.45 7.41 -2.15
CA HIS A 222 17.64 6.68 -2.63
C HIS A 222 18.79 6.70 -1.61
N ASP A 223 18.89 7.72 -0.77
CA ASP A 223 19.89 7.79 0.31
C ASP A 223 19.49 6.89 1.48
N GLU A 224 18.22 6.95 1.89
CA GLU A 224 17.67 6.10 2.96
C GLU A 224 17.77 4.60 2.60
N LEU A 225 17.58 4.25 1.32
CA LEU A 225 17.68 2.88 0.82
C LEU A 225 19.09 2.28 0.93
N GLN A 226 20.15 3.09 0.99
CA GLN A 226 21.53 2.59 1.13
C GLN A 226 21.75 1.92 2.50
N GLN A 227 20.99 2.33 3.51
CA GLN A 227 21.09 1.86 4.89
C GLN A 227 20.00 0.83 5.24
N ALA A 228 19.03 0.62 4.35
CA ALA A 228 17.88 -0.24 4.61
C ALA A 228 18.14 -1.70 4.24
N ASP A 229 17.94 -2.60 5.22
CA ASP A 229 18.00 -4.05 4.99
C ASP A 229 16.93 -4.49 3.97
N LYS A 230 17.26 -5.50 3.17
CA LYS A 230 16.39 -6.09 2.14
C LYS A 230 15.34 -7.04 2.71
N PHE A 231 15.38 -7.32 4.01
CA PHE A 231 14.44 -8.13 4.73
C PHE A 231 13.76 -7.31 5.84
N CYS A 232 12.44 -7.35 5.86
CA CYS A 232 11.62 -6.82 6.94
C CYS A 232 10.61 -7.91 7.31
N PRO A 233 10.53 -8.37 8.56
CA PRO A 233 9.43 -9.22 9.00
C PRO A 233 8.09 -8.52 8.78
N ALA A 234 7.07 -9.25 8.31
CA ALA A 234 5.72 -8.72 8.19
C ALA A 234 5.07 -8.66 9.58
N GLU A 235 4.49 -7.51 9.92
CA GLU A 235 3.79 -7.25 11.17
C GLU A 235 2.49 -8.06 11.23
N GLU A 236 2.19 -8.68 12.37
CA GLU A 236 0.92 -9.37 12.55
C GLU A 236 -0.20 -8.35 12.81
N VAL A 237 -1.24 -8.39 11.98
CA VAL A 237 -2.41 -7.52 12.11
C VAL A 237 -3.69 -8.32 12.29
N ASP A 238 -4.65 -7.73 12.99
CA ASP A 238 -6.02 -8.25 13.05
C ASP A 238 -6.70 -8.12 11.68
N ALA A 239 -7.65 -9.00 11.38
CA ALA A 239 -8.49 -8.89 10.18
C ALA A 239 -9.23 -7.55 10.11
N GLU A 240 -9.51 -6.94 11.27
CA GLU A 240 -10.21 -5.66 11.41
C GLU A 240 -9.25 -4.47 11.61
N ASP A 241 -7.93 -4.67 11.60
CA ASP A 241 -6.99 -3.54 11.61
C ASP A 241 -7.12 -2.76 10.28
N LEU A 242 -7.07 -1.42 10.36
CA LEU A 242 -7.14 -0.56 9.18
C LEU A 242 -5.98 -0.85 8.23
N LEU A 243 -6.31 -1.16 6.98
CA LEU A 243 -5.31 -1.34 5.93
C LEU A 243 -4.93 0.00 5.27
N PHE A 244 -5.92 0.84 4.98
CA PHE A 244 -5.77 2.09 4.25
C PHE A 244 -6.89 3.08 4.52
#